data_AF-A0A7Y3EEI8-F1
#
_entry.id   AF-A0A7Y3EEI8-F1
#
_cell.length_a   1.000
_cell.length_b   1.000
_cell.length_c   1.000
_cell.angle_alpha   90.00
_cell.angle_beta   90.00
_cell.angle_gamma   90.00
#
_symmetry.space_group_name_H-M   'P 1'
#
loop_
_entity.id
_entity.type
_entity.pdbx_description
1 polymer ?
#
loop_
_entity_poly.entity_id
_entity_poly.type
_entity_poly.pdbx_seq_one_letter_code
_entity_poly.pdbx_strand_id
1 'polypeptide(L)'
;MLAIFQFDSAALPLLEEMLDDGRLPTLAALRARGRWDTIDAKATFLQSSTYMTLCTGVDVRNHGIYSAVPWSASDQRPRFMYTYPHPPTIWERLTAAGRRSLIVDPILAWWPATMEGVFLSGWQFEDRMVSRGLSLPGGMRRDLGRRHGRPPRLDDVYG
;
A
#
# COMPACT_ATOMS: atom_id res chain seq x y z
N MET A 1 -7.15 13.92 13.46
CA MET A 1 -6.87 12.58 12.90
C MET A 1 -6.85 12.70 11.39
N LEU A 2 -5.85 12.13 10.71
CA LEU A 2 -5.80 12.05 9.25
C LEU A 2 -6.00 10.59 8.85
N ALA A 3 -6.89 10.33 7.90
CA ALA A 3 -7.11 9.01 7.32
C ALA A 3 -6.90 9.08 5.81
N ILE A 4 -6.17 8.11 5.27
CA ILE A 4 -5.88 7.98 3.84
C ILE A 4 -6.34 6.59 3.44
N PHE A 5 -7.19 6.52 2.42
CA PHE A 5 -7.65 5.28 1.83
C PHE A 5 -7.11 5.20 0.41
N GLN A 6 -6.50 4.07 0.07
CA GLN A 6 -6.09 3.76 -1.29
C GLN A 6 -6.90 2.56 -1.75
N PHE A 7 -7.59 2.71 -2.87
CA PHE A 7 -8.29 1.63 -3.53
C PHE A 7 -7.41 1.14 -4.67
N ASP A 8 -7.04 -0.13 -4.65
CA ASP A 8 -6.23 -0.71 -5.72
C ASP A 8 -7.08 -0.85 -6.98
N SER A 9 -6.53 -0.40 -8.10
CA SER A 9 -7.09 -0.60 -9.44
C SER A 9 -8.57 -0.22 -9.54
N ALA A 10 -8.97 0.82 -8.80
CA ALA A 10 -10.34 1.30 -8.80
C ALA A 10 -10.73 1.82 -10.19
N ALA A 11 -11.68 1.16 -10.84
CA ALA A 11 -12.21 1.59 -12.12
C ALA A 11 -13.06 2.84 -11.93
N LEU A 12 -12.55 4.00 -12.35
CA LEU A 12 -13.27 5.27 -12.27
C LEU A 12 -14.65 5.23 -12.95
N PRO A 13 -14.83 4.64 -14.14
CA PRO A 13 -16.15 4.55 -14.77
C PRO A 13 -17.18 3.79 -13.91
N LEU A 14 -16.75 2.69 -13.27
CA LEU A 14 -17.61 1.92 -12.36
C LEU A 14 -17.94 2.71 -11.09
N LEU A 15 -16.97 3.46 -10.56
CA LEU A 15 -17.17 4.30 -9.39
C LEU A 15 -18.19 5.42 -9.66
N GLU A 16 -18.14 6.01 -10.87
CA GLU A 16 -19.08 7.01 -11.34
C GLU A 16 -20.48 6.43 -11.50
N GLU A 17 -20.63 5.28 -12.17
CA GLU A 17 -21.90 4.55 -12.29
C GLU A 17 -22.52 4.27 -10.91
N MET A 18 -21.73 3.76 -9.97
CA MET A 18 -22.20 3.47 -8.61
C MET A 18 -22.57 4.73 -7.81
N LEU A 19 -21.95 5.88 -8.09
CA LEU A 19 -22.31 7.16 -7.48
C LEU A 19 -23.64 7.68 -8.05
N ASP A 20 -23.81 7.61 -9.37
CA ASP A 20 -25.02 8.04 -10.07
C ASP A 20 -26.24 7.19 -9.68
N ASP A 21 -26.05 5.88 -9.47
CA ASP A 21 -27.06 4.95 -8.95
C ASP A 21 -27.38 5.16 -7.46
N GLY A 22 -26.68 6.07 -6.76
CA GLY A 22 -26.86 6.31 -5.33
C GLY A 22 -26.38 5.15 -4.44
N ARG A 23 -25.57 4.22 -4.96
CA ARG A 23 -25.05 3.05 -4.23
C ARG A 23 -23.91 3.37 -3.27
N LEU A 24 -23.31 4.56 -3.41
CA LEU A 24 -22.18 5.03 -2.61
C LEU A 24 -22.50 6.33 -1.83
N PRO A 25 -23.54 6.34 -0.96
CA PRO A 25 -24.04 7.57 -0.33
C PRO A 25 -23.00 8.28 0.52
N THR A 26 -22.14 7.54 1.22
CA THR A 26 -21.05 8.11 2.02
C THR A 26 -19.99 8.79 1.14
N LEU A 27 -19.62 8.18 0.02
CA LEU A 27 -18.65 8.77 -0.91
C LEU A 27 -19.25 9.98 -1.62
N ALA A 28 -20.51 9.93 -2.01
CA ALA A 28 -21.24 11.06 -2.59
C ALA A 28 -21.26 12.26 -1.62
N ALA A 29 -21.55 12.02 -0.33
CA ALA A 29 -21.51 13.05 0.70
C ALA A 29 -20.10 13.63 0.90
N LEU A 30 -19.05 12.79 0.85
CA LEU A 30 -17.66 13.24 0.91
C LEU A 30 -17.28 14.10 -0.29
N ARG A 31 -17.70 13.70 -1.50
CA ARG A 31 -17.47 14.45 -2.75
C ARG A 31 -18.13 15.82 -2.71
N ALA A 32 -19.36 15.91 -2.20
CA ALA A 32 -20.13 17.16 -2.13
C ALA A 32 -19.56 18.18 -1.13
N ARG A 33 -18.97 17.72 -0.01
CA ARG A 33 -18.43 18.59 1.05
C ARG A 33 -16.91 18.78 0.99
N GLY A 34 -16.24 18.02 0.13
CA GLY A 34 -14.79 17.94 0.03
C GLY A 34 -14.27 18.49 -1.29
N ARG A 35 -13.04 18.11 -1.62
CA ARG A 35 -12.43 18.38 -2.92
C ARG A 35 -12.26 17.07 -3.67
N TRP A 36 -12.60 17.10 -4.96
CA TRP A 36 -12.46 15.98 -5.87
C TRP A 36 -11.54 16.40 -7.01
N ASP A 37 -10.35 15.82 -7.05
CA ASP A 37 -9.36 16.11 -8.09
C ASP A 37 -8.92 14.81 -8.77
N THR A 38 -8.64 14.90 -10.06
CA THR A 38 -7.98 13.83 -10.81
C THR A 38 -6.48 13.93 -10.56
N ILE A 39 -5.88 12.80 -10.18
CA ILE A 39 -4.43 12.68 -10.00
C ILE A 39 -3.91 11.77 -11.12
N ASP A 40 -2.94 12.26 -11.89
CA ASP A 40 -2.16 11.41 -12.79
C ASP A 40 -1.23 10.52 -11.96
N ALA A 41 -1.57 9.24 -11.87
CA ALA A 41 -0.78 8.25 -11.16
C ALA A 41 0.57 7.95 -11.85
N LYS A 42 0.77 8.42 -13.10
CA LYS A 42 1.93 8.10 -13.94
C LYS A 42 2.19 6.59 -14.05
N ALA A 43 1.09 5.83 -14.02
CA ALA A 43 1.12 4.38 -13.87
C ALA A 43 1.21 3.63 -15.21
N THR A 44 1.15 4.30 -16.37
CA THR A 44 0.98 3.62 -17.67
C THR A 44 2.03 2.55 -17.97
N PHE A 45 3.30 2.79 -17.61
CA PHE A 45 4.39 1.87 -17.92
C PHE A 45 4.96 1.16 -16.67
N LEU A 46 4.84 1.78 -15.50
CA LEU A 46 5.50 1.33 -14.26
C LEU A 46 4.48 1.28 -13.12
N GLN A 47 3.38 0.55 -13.31
CA GLN A 47 2.27 0.48 -12.35
C GLN A 47 2.74 0.15 -10.92
N SER A 48 3.60 -0.84 -10.76
CA SER A 48 4.14 -1.23 -9.44
C SER A 48 4.95 -0.13 -8.75
N SER A 49 5.52 0.82 -9.50
CA SER A 49 6.27 1.94 -8.91
C SER A 49 5.39 2.89 -8.10
N THR A 50 4.10 2.96 -8.44
CA THR A 50 3.16 3.88 -7.79
C THR A 50 2.99 3.59 -6.31
N TYR A 51 3.11 2.32 -5.88
CA TYR A 51 3.05 1.95 -4.46
C TYR A 51 4.21 2.51 -3.66
N MET A 52 5.43 2.44 -4.21
CA MET A 52 6.60 3.05 -3.59
C MET A 52 6.50 4.58 -3.58
N THR A 53 6.08 5.18 -4.69
CA THR A 53 5.85 6.63 -4.77
C THR A 53 4.79 7.08 -3.77
N LEU A 54 3.72 6.32 -3.56
CA LEU A 54 2.69 6.60 -2.56
C LEU A 54 3.26 6.53 -1.13
N CYS A 55 4.01 5.48 -0.83
CA CYS A 55 4.54 5.27 0.52
C CYS A 55 5.66 6.27 0.86
N THR A 56 6.40 6.77 -0.12
CA THR A 56 7.57 7.64 0.13
C THR A 56 7.38 9.08 -0.32
N GLY A 57 6.44 9.39 -1.21
CA GLY A 57 6.34 10.70 -1.87
C GLY A 57 7.51 11.02 -2.80
N VAL A 58 8.33 10.01 -3.15
CA VAL A 58 9.50 10.16 -4.03
C VAL A 58 9.14 9.62 -5.42
N ASP A 59 9.52 10.33 -6.47
CA ASP A 59 9.26 9.92 -7.86
C ASP A 59 10.09 8.66 -8.25
N VAL A 60 9.54 7.81 -9.11
CA VAL A 60 10.20 6.58 -9.58
C VAL A 60 11.57 6.80 -10.19
N ARG A 61 11.80 7.96 -10.83
CA ARG A 61 13.11 8.35 -11.39
C ARG A 61 14.19 8.47 -10.31
N ASN A 62 13.79 8.71 -9.06
CA ASN A 62 14.70 8.91 -7.94
C ASN A 62 14.82 7.66 -7.06
N HIS A 63 13.72 6.93 -6.80
CA HIS A 63 13.79 5.72 -5.97
C HIS A 63 14.17 4.45 -6.74
N GLY A 64 14.02 4.42 -8.07
CA GLY A 64 14.43 3.31 -8.94
C GLY A 64 13.65 2.00 -8.80
N ILE A 65 12.81 1.84 -7.77
CA ILE A 65 11.96 0.65 -7.60
C ILE A 65 10.72 0.71 -8.52
N TYR A 66 10.83 0.12 -9.72
CA TYR A 66 9.79 0.21 -10.75
C TYR A 66 8.89 -1.03 -10.89
N SER A 67 9.24 -2.14 -10.23
CA SER A 67 8.55 -3.44 -10.27
C SER A 67 8.61 -4.11 -8.89
N ALA A 68 7.80 -5.14 -8.66
CA ALA A 68 7.97 -6.04 -7.51
C ALA A 68 9.28 -6.87 -7.59
N VAL A 69 9.78 -7.09 -8.81
CA VAL A 69 11.01 -7.85 -9.10
C VAL A 69 11.93 -7.09 -10.06
N PRO A 70 12.47 -5.91 -9.69
CA PRO A 70 13.34 -5.15 -10.56
C PRO A 70 14.65 -5.91 -10.87
N TRP A 71 15.25 -5.60 -12.03
CA TRP A 71 16.47 -6.25 -12.50
C TRP A 71 17.69 -5.79 -11.70
N SER A 72 18.44 -6.74 -11.15
CA SER A 72 19.73 -6.48 -10.52
C SER A 72 20.83 -6.59 -11.58
N ALA A 73 21.47 -5.47 -11.90
CA ALA A 73 22.61 -5.45 -12.83
C ALA A 73 23.83 -6.19 -12.25
N SER A 74 24.06 -6.14 -10.94
CA SER A 74 25.20 -6.83 -10.31
C SER A 74 25.01 -8.34 -10.28
N ASP A 75 23.79 -8.82 -10.05
CA ASP A 75 23.48 -10.26 -10.01
C ASP A 75 23.07 -10.84 -11.37
N GLN A 76 22.85 -10.00 -12.38
CA GLN A 76 22.31 -10.36 -13.69
C GLN A 76 21.00 -11.19 -13.59
N ARG A 77 20.11 -10.80 -12.67
CA ARG A 77 18.80 -11.46 -12.47
C ARG A 77 17.79 -10.54 -11.78
N PRO A 78 16.48 -10.83 -11.88
CA PRO A 78 15.47 -10.17 -11.04
C PRO A 78 15.70 -10.44 -9.55
N ARG A 79 15.44 -9.43 -8.72
CA ARG A 79 15.45 -9.54 -7.25
C ARG A 79 14.19 -8.91 -6.70
N PHE A 80 13.67 -9.41 -5.58
CA PHE A 80 12.53 -8.76 -4.93
C PHE A 80 12.87 -7.33 -4.55
N MET A 81 11.91 -6.41 -4.74
CA MET A 81 12.05 -4.99 -4.40
C MET A 81 12.52 -4.75 -2.97
N TYR A 82 12.15 -5.63 -2.04
CA TYR A 82 12.50 -5.58 -0.62
C TYR A 82 14.01 -5.72 -0.34
N THR A 83 14.80 -6.14 -1.33
CA THR A 83 16.26 -6.28 -1.21
C THR A 83 17.02 -5.00 -1.53
N TYR A 84 16.34 -4.00 -2.09
CA TYR A 84 16.93 -2.71 -2.44
C TYR A 84 16.69 -1.68 -1.33
N PRO A 85 17.61 -0.70 -1.18
CA PRO A 85 17.39 0.42 -0.29
C PRO A 85 16.17 1.23 -0.73
N HIS A 86 15.47 1.83 0.23
CA HIS A 86 14.33 2.70 -0.03
C HIS A 86 14.47 4.04 0.69
N PRO A 87 13.90 5.12 0.14
CA PRO A 87 13.69 6.35 0.91
C PRO A 87 12.80 6.09 2.14
N PRO A 88 12.91 6.89 3.21
CA PRO A 88 12.03 6.77 4.36
C PRO A 88 10.56 6.86 3.95
N THR A 89 9.77 5.90 4.40
CA THR A 89 8.32 5.83 4.15
C THR A 89 7.56 6.87 4.97
N ILE A 90 6.29 7.11 4.63
CA ILE A 90 5.45 8.10 5.31
C ILE A 90 5.26 7.74 6.79
N TRP A 91 5.11 6.46 7.13
CA TRP A 91 4.95 6.04 8.53
C TRP A 91 6.26 6.15 9.34
N GLU A 92 7.42 5.95 8.72
CA GLU A 92 8.71 6.20 9.35
C GLU A 92 8.93 7.69 9.59
N ARG A 93 8.59 8.54 8.61
CA ARG A 93 8.66 10.00 8.78
C ARG A 93 7.70 10.52 9.85
N LEU A 94 6.48 9.98 9.91
CA LEU A 94 5.52 10.32 10.96
C LEU A 94 6.05 9.93 12.35
N THR A 95 6.66 8.74 12.44
CA THR A 95 7.31 8.27 13.67
C THR A 95 8.44 9.20 14.09
N ALA A 96 9.33 9.57 13.16
CA ALA A 96 10.41 10.53 13.43
C ALA A 96 9.90 11.91 13.87
N ALA A 97 8.70 12.30 13.43
CA ALA A 97 8.02 13.53 13.86
C ALA A 97 7.22 13.37 15.16
N GLY A 98 7.38 12.27 15.90
CA GLY A 98 6.67 12.00 17.16
C GLY A 98 5.17 11.74 16.96
N ARG A 99 4.76 11.27 15.79
CA ARG A 99 3.35 10.98 15.46
C ARG A 99 3.11 9.47 15.42
N ARG A 100 2.00 9.06 16.02
CA ARG A 100 1.51 7.68 16.00
C ARG A 100 0.63 7.43 14.78
N SER A 101 0.79 6.30 14.10
CA SER A 101 -0.01 5.93 12.91
C SER A 101 -0.53 4.49 12.96
N LEU A 102 -1.59 4.22 12.20
CA LEU A 102 -2.11 2.89 11.90
C LEU A 102 -1.99 2.68 10.40
N ILE A 103 -1.25 1.64 10.00
CA ILE A 103 -1.06 1.23 8.61
C ILE A 103 -1.61 -0.17 8.47
N VAL A 104 -2.55 -0.36 7.54
CA VAL A 104 -3.23 -1.64 7.29
C VAL A 104 -3.09 -1.97 5.81
N ASP A 105 -2.56 -3.16 5.54
CA ASP A 105 -2.35 -3.77 4.23
C ASP A 105 -1.79 -2.83 3.16
N PRO A 106 -0.63 -2.19 3.40
CA PRO A 106 0.04 -1.42 2.37
C PRO A 106 0.55 -2.37 1.28
N ILE A 107 0.07 -2.18 0.06
CA ILE A 107 0.38 -3.00 -1.12
C ILE A 107 1.83 -2.72 -1.56
N LEU A 108 2.60 -3.78 -1.84
CA LEU A 108 4.00 -3.68 -2.31
C LEU A 108 4.85 -2.70 -1.49
N ALA A 109 4.80 -2.84 -0.17
CA ALA A 109 5.44 -1.93 0.77
C ALA A 109 6.54 -2.62 1.60
N TRP A 110 7.45 -1.79 2.12
CA TRP A 110 8.50 -2.23 3.04
C TRP A 110 7.97 -2.33 4.44
N TRP A 111 8.61 -3.21 5.21
CA TRP A 111 8.40 -3.23 6.63
C TRP A 111 9.06 -1.99 7.25
N PRO A 112 8.37 -1.29 8.15
CA PRO A 112 8.98 -0.19 8.89
C PRO A 112 10.24 -0.68 9.62
N ALA A 113 11.34 0.06 9.49
CA ALA A 113 12.49 -0.11 10.36
C ALA A 113 12.14 0.31 11.80
N THR A 114 11.33 1.37 11.93
CA THR A 114 10.77 1.86 13.19
C THR A 114 9.33 2.34 12.96
N MET A 115 8.47 2.19 13.95
CA MET A 115 7.12 2.73 13.89
C MET A 115 6.52 2.95 15.27
N GLU A 116 5.99 4.16 15.48
CA GLU A 116 5.09 4.44 16.58
C GLU A 116 3.64 4.15 16.15
N GLY A 117 3.03 3.13 16.77
CA GLY A 117 1.67 2.70 16.47
C GLY A 117 1.59 1.28 15.95
N VAL A 118 0.81 1.08 14.88
CA VAL A 118 0.48 -0.26 14.38
C VAL A 118 0.73 -0.38 12.90
N PHE A 119 1.60 -1.30 12.51
CA PHE A 119 1.70 -1.80 11.15
C PHE A 119 1.03 -3.17 11.09
N LEU A 120 0.13 -3.39 10.13
CA LEU A 120 -0.46 -4.69 9.85
C LEU A 120 -0.46 -4.87 8.33
N SER A 121 0.22 -5.90 7.84
CA SER A 121 0.29 -6.24 6.41
C SER A 121 -0.06 -7.71 6.23
N GLY A 122 -0.67 -8.05 5.10
CA GLY A 122 -1.12 -9.38 4.76
C GLY A 122 -2.35 -9.85 5.55
N TRP A 123 -3.27 -8.95 5.93
CA TRP A 123 -4.48 -9.28 6.69
C TRP A 123 -5.70 -9.54 5.81
N GLN A 124 -5.88 -8.78 4.73
CA GLN A 124 -6.88 -9.08 3.70
C GLN A 124 -6.56 -10.39 2.99
N PHE A 125 -5.30 -10.59 2.61
CA PHE A 125 -4.75 -11.83 2.09
C PHE A 125 -3.22 -11.84 2.27
N GLU A 126 -2.61 -13.01 2.36
CA GLU A 126 -1.16 -13.19 2.30
C GLU A 126 -0.73 -13.61 0.90
N ASP A 127 0.23 -12.89 0.34
CA ASP A 127 0.96 -13.24 -0.88
C ASP A 127 2.47 -13.03 -0.68
N ARG A 128 3.29 -13.79 -1.41
CA ARG A 128 4.76 -13.74 -1.27
C ARG A 128 5.37 -12.47 -1.85
N MET A 129 4.70 -11.87 -2.84
CA MET A 129 5.11 -10.66 -3.52
C MET A 129 4.41 -9.42 -2.99
N VAL A 130 3.09 -9.33 -3.06
CA VAL A 130 2.32 -8.10 -2.81
C VAL A 130 2.10 -7.79 -1.35
N SER A 131 1.70 -8.80 -0.58
CA SER A 131 1.16 -8.58 0.76
C SER A 131 1.75 -9.60 1.74
N ARG A 132 3.01 -9.35 2.12
CA ARG A 132 3.71 -10.22 3.07
C ARG A 132 3.14 -10.04 4.47
N GLY A 133 2.80 -11.15 5.12
CA GLY A 133 2.25 -11.16 6.48
C GLY A 133 3.24 -10.66 7.53
N LEU A 134 2.99 -9.49 8.12
CA LEU A 134 3.74 -8.93 9.25
C LEU A 134 2.87 -7.99 10.09
N SER A 135 3.11 -7.91 11.39
CA SER A 135 2.66 -6.78 12.19
C SER A 135 3.75 -6.20 13.07
N LEU A 136 3.64 -4.91 13.34
CA LEU A 136 4.27 -4.25 14.47
C LEU A 136 3.16 -3.65 15.35
N PRO A 137 3.07 -3.99 16.65
CA PRO A 137 3.85 -5.02 17.35
C PRO A 137 3.64 -6.45 16.81
N GLY A 138 4.66 -7.31 16.94
CA GLY A 138 4.68 -8.66 16.34
C GLY A 138 3.58 -9.62 16.83
N GLY A 139 3.03 -9.42 18.04
CA GLY A 139 1.97 -10.27 18.59
C GLY A 139 0.60 -10.08 17.92
N MET A 140 0.38 -8.93 17.28
CA MET A 140 -0.95 -8.52 16.84
C MET A 140 -1.59 -9.47 15.82
N ARG A 141 -0.83 -9.96 14.84
CA ARG A 141 -1.37 -10.94 13.86
C ARG A 141 -1.88 -12.21 14.52
N ARG A 142 -1.18 -12.70 15.55
CA ARG A 142 -1.60 -13.90 16.28
C ARG A 142 -2.91 -13.65 17.01
N ASP A 143 -3.04 -12.48 17.65
CA ASP A 143 -4.21 -12.12 18.43
C ASP A 143 -5.44 -11.87 17.55
N LEU A 144 -5.27 -11.23 16.40
CA LEU A 144 -6.32 -11.10 15.40
C LEU A 144 -6.67 -12.48 14.81
N GLY A 145 -5.67 -13.32 14.55
CA GLY A 145 -5.84 -14.68 14.05
C GLY A 145 -6.71 -15.56 14.96
N ARG A 146 -6.56 -15.42 16.28
CA ARG A 146 -7.38 -16.13 17.28
C ARG A 146 -8.83 -15.64 17.31
N ARG A 147 -9.06 -14.34 17.05
CA ARG A 147 -10.39 -13.71 17.17
C ARG A 147 -11.22 -13.78 15.89
N HIS A 148 -10.56 -13.71 14.74
CA HIS A 148 -11.22 -13.51 13.44
C HIS A 148 -10.85 -14.58 12.40
N GLY A 149 -10.02 -15.55 12.76
CA GLY A 149 -9.45 -16.50 11.81
C GLY A 149 -8.19 -15.96 11.14
N ARG A 150 -7.52 -16.83 10.39
CA ARG A 150 -6.30 -16.48 9.65
C ARG A 150 -6.65 -15.83 8.31
N PRO A 151 -5.81 -14.91 7.81
CA PRO A 151 -5.97 -14.37 6.48
C PRO A 151 -5.89 -15.48 5.42
N PRO A 152 -6.68 -15.39 4.33
CA PRO A 152 -6.53 -16.30 3.21
C PRO A 152 -5.15 -16.15 2.57
N ARG A 153 -4.64 -17.25 2.01
CA ARG A 153 -3.44 -17.24 1.19
C ARG A 153 -3.85 -17.28 -0.26
N LEU A 154 -3.35 -16.32 -1.02
CA LEU A 154 -3.57 -16.22 -2.44
C LEU A 154 -2.20 -16.20 -3.12
N ASP A 155 -2.08 -16.89 -4.23
CA ASP A 155 -0.96 -16.66 -5.13
C ASP A 155 -1.39 -15.52 -6.04
N ASP A 156 -0.78 -14.36 -5.86
CA ASP A 156 -0.99 -13.27 -6.81
C ASP A 156 -0.29 -13.63 -8.12
N VAL A 157 -1.09 -13.82 -9.16
CA VAL A 157 -0.58 -14.09 -10.50
C VAL A 157 -0.29 -12.73 -11.13
N TYR A 158 0.93 -12.24 -10.96
CA TYR A 158 1.52 -11.32 -11.92
C TYR A 158 1.50 -12.05 -13.26
N GLY A 159 0.53 -11.70 -14.12
CA GLY A 159 0.29 -12.36 -15.39
C GLY A 159 1.55 -12.63 -16.21
#